data_AF-A0A495VAB8-F1
#
_entry.id   AF-A0A495VAB8-F1
#
_cell.length_a   1.000
_cell.length_b   1.000
_cell.length_c   1.000
_cell.angle_alpha   90.00
_cell.angle_beta   90.00
_cell.angle_gamma   90.00
#
_symmetry.space_group_name_H-M   'P 1'
#
loop_
_entity.id
_entity.type
_entity.pdbx_description
1 polymer ?
#
loop_
_entity_poly.entity_id
_entity_poly.type
_entity_poly.pdbx_seq_one_letter_code
_entity_poly.pdbx_strand_id
1 'polypeptide(L)'
;MRRTNGDSEASIHRSTPLRTGDTAGHESGLPLGHALKIRSMVTVAGEFLPFMWPMRNYIYNNPLNGFEHLPFEEAVEQATRLFHARGYLRRTDYQAMMDEGRIDLEVIQDLVSEFLRDWAPNDDSGEDDGEPLDLEHILTTLMTRMDQPSVGDAYPSTDAILARLRPSADQP
;
A
#
# COMPACT_ATOMS: atom_id res chain seq x y z
N MET A 1 46.86 -50.45 36.35
CA MET A 1 48.10 -50.20 35.58
C MET A 1 47.79 -49.04 34.63
N ARG A 2 48.36 -47.84 34.70
CA ARG A 2 49.44 -47.23 35.48
C ARG A 2 49.17 -45.71 35.44
N ARG A 3 49.45 -45.00 36.54
CA ARG A 3 49.48 -43.53 36.64
C ARG A 3 50.58 -42.96 35.72
N THR A 4 50.47 -41.69 35.33
CA THR A 4 51.37 -40.61 35.80
C THR A 4 50.93 -39.24 35.27
N ASN A 5 50.52 -38.38 36.22
CA ASN A 5 50.73 -36.93 36.13
C ASN A 5 52.24 -36.65 36.06
N GLY A 6 52.60 -35.55 35.40
CA GLY A 6 53.91 -34.91 35.50
C GLY A 6 53.73 -33.40 35.37
N ASP A 7 53.35 -32.76 36.46
CA ASP A 7 53.58 -31.33 36.70
C ASP A 7 55.08 -31.09 36.91
N SER A 8 55.64 -30.03 36.32
CA SER A 8 56.62 -29.14 36.96
C SER A 8 56.98 -27.96 36.06
N GLU A 9 56.32 -26.85 36.37
CA GLU A 9 56.85 -25.50 36.60
C GLU A 9 58.04 -24.94 35.80
N ALA A 10 57.74 -23.78 35.19
CA ALA A 10 58.40 -22.48 35.35
C ALA A 10 59.90 -22.34 35.01
N SER A 11 60.15 -21.56 33.95
CA SER A 11 61.19 -20.53 34.02
C SER A 11 60.81 -19.28 33.22
N ILE A 12 61.10 -18.18 33.89
CA ILE A 12 60.67 -16.81 33.66
C ILE A 12 61.73 -16.05 32.85
N HIS A 13 61.27 -15.01 32.15
CA HIS A 13 62.00 -13.86 31.60
C HIS A 13 63.06 -14.09 30.51
N ARG A 14 62.69 -13.67 29.29
CA ARG A 14 63.45 -12.63 28.58
C ARG A 14 62.53 -11.83 27.65
N SER A 15 62.01 -10.73 28.19
CA SER A 15 61.31 -9.70 27.44
C SER A 15 62.27 -9.07 26.44
N THR A 16 62.01 -9.24 25.15
CA THR A 16 62.73 -8.56 24.07
C THR A 16 62.20 -7.11 24.00
N PRO A 17 63.07 -6.09 23.90
CA PRO A 17 62.67 -4.71 24.10
C PRO A 17 61.71 -4.21 23.01
N LEU A 18 60.76 -3.42 23.51
CA LEU A 18 59.77 -2.63 22.80
C LEU A 18 60.41 -1.84 21.65
N ARG A 19 60.09 -2.21 20.41
CA ARG A 19 60.32 -1.33 19.26
C ARG A 19 59.42 -0.13 19.44
N THR A 20 60.01 1.02 19.74
CA THR A 20 59.36 2.34 19.77
C THR A 20 58.72 2.61 18.41
N GLY A 21 57.48 2.19 18.26
CA GLY A 21 56.59 2.55 17.17
C GLY A 21 55.73 3.70 17.66
N ASP A 22 56.19 4.91 17.33
CA ASP A 22 55.39 6.08 17.00
C ASP A 22 53.96 6.13 17.57
N THR A 23 53.80 6.90 18.66
CA THR A 23 52.50 7.34 19.18
C THR A 23 51.84 8.30 18.19
N ALA A 24 51.26 7.77 17.12
CA ALA A 24 50.24 8.45 16.33
C ALA A 24 48.88 7.85 16.71
N GLY A 25 48.31 8.36 17.80
CA GLY A 25 46.90 8.15 18.13
C GLY A 25 46.05 8.68 16.98
N HIS A 26 45.56 7.77 16.15
CA HIS A 26 44.50 8.06 15.21
C HIS A 26 43.23 8.33 16.01
N GLU A 27 43.01 9.59 16.35
CA GLU A 27 41.70 10.13 16.70
C GLU A 27 40.84 10.07 15.43
N SER A 28 40.40 8.86 15.06
CA SER A 28 39.57 8.59 13.88
C SER A 28 38.12 9.02 14.11
N GLY A 29 37.93 10.24 14.61
CA GLY A 29 36.65 10.93 14.60
C GLY A 29 36.57 11.76 13.32
N LEU A 30 35.45 11.66 12.59
CA LEU A 30 35.19 12.59 11.50
C LEU A 30 35.26 14.03 12.05
N PRO A 31 35.90 14.98 11.35
CA PRO A 31 35.88 16.38 11.73
C PRO A 31 34.45 16.84 12.00
N LEU A 32 34.20 17.62 13.06
CA LEU A 32 32.85 17.97 13.51
C LEU A 32 31.95 18.51 12.38
N GLY A 33 32.50 19.35 11.51
CA GLY A 33 31.78 19.86 10.34
C GLY A 33 31.36 18.76 9.35
N HIS A 34 32.19 17.73 9.18
CA HIS A 34 31.87 16.58 8.33
C HIS A 34 30.80 15.69 8.97
N ALA A 35 30.90 15.42 10.28
CA ALA A 35 29.90 14.66 11.01
C ALA A 35 28.51 15.35 10.99
N LEU A 36 28.48 16.68 11.18
CA LEU A 36 27.27 17.48 11.09
C LEU A 36 26.67 17.48 9.68
N LYS A 37 27.52 17.59 8.65
CA LYS A 37 27.08 17.52 7.25
C LYS A 37 26.46 16.18 6.90
N ILE A 38 27.07 15.07 7.32
CA ILE A 38 26.50 13.74 7.11
C ILE A 38 25.17 13.62 7.85
N ARG A 39 25.11 14.05 9.11
CA ARG A 39 23.87 14.02 9.89
C ARG A 39 22.76 14.83 9.23
N SER A 40 23.04 16.04 8.74
CA SER A 40 22.04 16.85 8.05
C SER A 40 21.59 16.19 6.75
N MET A 41 22.50 15.62 5.97
CA MET A 41 22.15 14.91 4.73
C MET A 41 21.28 13.68 5.01
N VAL A 42 21.59 12.91 6.05
CA VAL A 42 20.79 11.74 6.46
C VAL A 42 19.41 12.16 6.95
N THR A 43 19.30 13.24 7.73
CA THR A 43 18.01 13.77 8.18
C THR A 43 17.13 14.18 6.99
N VAL A 44 17.67 14.96 6.04
CA VAL A 44 16.93 15.38 4.84
C VAL A 44 16.58 14.18 3.95
N ALA A 45 17.49 13.23 3.77
CA ALA A 45 17.21 12.02 2.99
C ALA A 45 16.14 11.13 3.66
N GLY A 46 16.10 11.11 5.00
CA GLY A 46 15.12 10.36 5.78
C GLY A 46 13.69 10.85 5.63
N GLU A 47 13.48 12.13 5.27
CA GLU A 47 12.14 12.68 5.01
C GLU A 47 11.42 11.99 3.85
N PHE A 48 12.18 11.40 2.91
CA PHE A 48 11.64 10.71 1.74
C PHE A 48 11.57 9.19 1.90
N LEU A 49 12.09 8.66 3.01
CA LEU A 49 12.05 7.23 3.26
C LEU A 49 10.71 6.85 3.89
N PRO A 50 10.01 5.81 3.38
CA PRO A 50 8.82 5.30 4.03
C PRO A 50 9.14 4.78 5.43
N PHE A 51 8.17 4.83 6.33
CA PHE A 51 8.29 4.39 7.74
C PHE A 51 8.83 2.97 7.94
N MET A 52 8.81 2.13 6.90
CA MET A 52 9.21 0.71 6.96
C MET A 52 10.64 0.42 6.47
N TRP A 53 11.53 1.43 6.43
CA TRP A 53 12.95 1.26 6.11
C TRP A 53 13.80 0.82 7.32
N PRO A 54 14.89 0.03 7.19
CA PRO A 54 15.44 -0.58 5.96
C PRO A 54 14.79 -1.92 5.62
N MET A 55 14.25 -2.02 4.41
CA MET A 55 13.72 -3.29 3.88
C MET A 55 14.89 -4.19 3.46
N ARG A 56 15.38 -5.00 4.40
CA ARG A 56 16.44 -6.00 4.13
C ARG A 56 15.90 -7.30 3.54
N ASN A 57 14.63 -7.62 3.82
CA ASN A 57 13.94 -8.79 3.30
C ASN A 57 12.58 -8.34 2.76
N TYR A 58 12.10 -8.96 1.68
CA TYR A 58 10.74 -8.74 1.19
C TYR A 58 9.76 -9.33 2.21
N ILE A 59 9.15 -8.46 3.01
CA ILE A 59 8.09 -8.82 3.96
C ILE A 59 6.81 -8.19 3.43
N TYR A 60 5.88 -9.02 2.96
CA TYR A 60 4.53 -8.61 2.64
C TYR A 60 3.77 -8.41 3.95
N ASN A 61 3.97 -7.27 4.62
CA ASN A 61 3.07 -6.92 5.71
C ASN A 61 1.82 -6.29 5.10
N ASN A 62 0.65 -6.87 5.36
CA ASN A 62 -0.61 -6.22 5.04
C ASN A 62 -0.66 -4.88 5.80
N PRO A 63 -0.83 -3.72 5.15
CA PRO A 63 -0.93 -2.44 5.84
C PRO A 63 -2.11 -2.35 6.82
N LEU A 64 -3.10 -3.25 6.66
CA LEU A 64 -4.25 -3.38 7.55
C LEU A 64 -3.99 -4.32 8.73
N ASN A 65 -2.80 -4.92 8.84
CA ASN A 65 -2.40 -5.76 9.95
C ASN A 65 -2.34 -4.90 11.23
N GLY A 66 -3.34 -5.06 12.10
CA GLY A 66 -3.61 -4.20 13.25
C GLY A 66 -5.00 -3.57 13.25
N PHE A 67 -5.65 -3.48 12.09
CA PHE A 67 -7.02 -2.99 11.92
C PHE A 67 -8.03 -4.13 11.62
N GLU A 68 -7.61 -5.39 11.73
CA GLU A 68 -8.43 -6.58 11.42
C GLU A 68 -9.68 -6.73 12.30
N HIS A 69 -9.76 -5.98 13.39
CA HIS A 69 -10.92 -5.92 14.28
C HIS A 69 -12.01 -4.95 13.80
N LEU A 70 -11.75 -4.18 12.73
CA LEU A 70 -12.67 -3.21 12.15
C LEU A 70 -13.25 -3.73 10.82
N PRO A 71 -14.44 -3.26 10.41
CA PRO A 71 -14.90 -3.40 9.03
C PRO A 71 -13.87 -2.87 8.04
N PHE A 72 -13.82 -3.44 6.83
CA PHE A 72 -12.78 -3.15 5.85
C PHE A 72 -12.71 -1.65 5.50
N GLU A 73 -13.85 -1.00 5.33
CA GLU A 73 -13.97 0.42 4.99
C GLU A 73 -13.37 1.30 6.10
N GLU A 74 -13.68 1.00 7.36
CA GLU A 74 -13.14 1.72 8.52
C GLU A 74 -11.64 1.47 8.70
N ALA A 75 -11.19 0.23 8.49
CA ALA A 75 -9.79 -0.14 8.55
C ALA A 75 -8.97 0.63 7.49
N VAL A 76 -9.46 0.68 6.25
CA VAL A 76 -8.81 1.41 5.15
C VAL A 76 -8.78 2.91 5.43
N GLU A 77 -9.86 3.48 5.97
CA GLU A 77 -9.93 4.90 6.29
C GLU A 77 -8.92 5.27 7.40
N GLN A 78 -8.86 4.47 8.47
CA GLN A 78 -7.89 4.66 9.55
C GLN A 78 -6.43 4.48 9.08
N ALA A 79 -6.16 3.44 8.28
CA ALA A 79 -4.84 3.19 7.71
C ALA A 79 -4.41 4.32 6.76
N THR A 80 -5.31 4.83 5.92
CA THR A 80 -5.07 5.97 5.02
C THR A 80 -4.63 7.20 5.80
N ARG A 81 -5.33 7.52 6.91
CA ARG A 81 -4.96 8.64 7.80
C ARG A 81 -3.59 8.44 8.44
N LEU A 82 -3.31 7.24 8.94
CA LEU A 82 -2.08 6.91 9.66
C LEU A 82 -0.85 6.91 8.75
N PHE A 83 -0.96 6.30 7.57
CA PHE A 83 0.15 6.11 6.64
C PHE A 83 0.27 7.22 5.60
N HIS A 84 -0.66 8.17 5.57
CA HIS A 84 -0.75 9.22 4.55
C HIS A 84 -0.73 8.65 3.12
N ALA A 85 -1.29 7.45 2.96
CA ALA A 85 -1.35 6.70 1.71
C ALA A 85 -2.77 6.70 1.15
N ARG A 86 -2.93 6.34 -0.13
CA ARG A 86 -4.26 6.19 -0.73
C ARG A 86 -4.84 4.82 -0.39
N GLY A 87 -6.02 4.78 0.25
CA GLY A 87 -6.68 3.54 0.65
C GLY A 87 -7.25 2.70 -0.51
N TYR A 88 -7.68 3.35 -1.59
CA TYR A 88 -8.23 2.72 -2.78
C TYR A 88 -7.47 3.16 -4.04
N LEU A 89 -7.48 2.35 -5.08
CA LEU A 89 -6.95 2.76 -6.39
C LEU A 89 -7.83 3.86 -6.99
N ARG A 90 -7.30 4.63 -7.95
CA ARG A 90 -8.16 5.53 -8.71
C ARG A 90 -9.04 4.68 -9.62
N ARG A 91 -10.19 5.22 -10.00
CA ARG A 91 -11.13 4.52 -10.87
C ARG A 91 -10.53 4.11 -12.20
N THR A 92 -9.73 4.99 -12.80
CA THR A 92 -8.98 4.71 -14.02
C THR A 92 -8.03 3.53 -13.88
N ASP A 93 -7.46 3.33 -12.68
CA ASP A 93 -6.57 2.21 -12.42
C ASP A 93 -7.38 0.89 -12.31
N TYR A 94 -8.58 0.91 -11.71
CA TYR A 94 -9.51 -0.23 -11.74
C TYR A 94 -10.00 -0.55 -13.16
N GLN A 95 -10.30 0.47 -13.97
CA GLN A 95 -10.70 0.32 -15.37
C GLN A 95 -9.61 -0.34 -16.21
N ALA A 96 -8.37 0.12 -16.09
CA ALA A 96 -7.25 -0.54 -16.74
C ALA A 96 -7.11 -2.01 -16.30
N MET A 97 -7.32 -2.33 -15.02
CA MET A 97 -7.29 -3.71 -14.55
C MET A 97 -8.45 -4.57 -15.11
N MET A 98 -9.62 -3.98 -15.36
CA MET A 98 -10.72 -4.66 -16.06
C MET A 98 -10.37 -4.90 -17.53
N ASP A 99 -9.82 -3.91 -18.22
CA ASP A 99 -9.37 -4.03 -19.62
C ASP A 99 -8.26 -5.08 -19.77
N GLU A 100 -7.41 -5.22 -18.76
CA GLU A 100 -6.37 -6.27 -18.64
C GLU A 100 -6.93 -7.66 -18.28
N GLY A 101 -8.23 -7.80 -18.00
CA GLY A 101 -8.86 -9.05 -17.56
C GLY A 101 -8.47 -9.49 -16.15
N ARG A 102 -7.93 -8.58 -15.33
CA ARG A 102 -7.56 -8.86 -13.93
C ARG A 102 -8.73 -8.68 -12.96
N ILE A 103 -9.75 -7.95 -13.39
CA ILE A 103 -11.03 -7.80 -12.71
C ILE A 103 -12.10 -8.27 -13.68
N ASP A 104 -12.90 -9.23 -13.24
CA ASP A 104 -13.96 -9.80 -14.04
C ASP A 104 -15.23 -8.92 -13.97
N LEU A 105 -15.75 -8.53 -15.14
CA LEU A 105 -16.96 -7.74 -15.24
C LEU A 105 -18.19 -8.54 -14.80
N GLU A 106 -18.22 -9.85 -15.04
CA GLU A 106 -19.34 -10.72 -14.65
C GLU A 106 -19.51 -10.73 -13.12
N VAL A 107 -18.40 -10.77 -12.38
CA VAL A 107 -18.41 -10.68 -10.91
C VAL A 107 -18.99 -9.34 -10.43
N ILE A 108 -18.67 -8.24 -11.11
CA ILE A 108 -19.24 -6.93 -10.77
C ILE A 108 -20.75 -6.91 -11.03
N GLN A 109 -21.19 -7.46 -12.17
CA GLN A 109 -22.60 -7.57 -12.51
C GLN A 109 -23.36 -8.40 -11.47
N ASP A 110 -22.83 -9.55 -11.08
CA ASP A 110 -23.41 -10.41 -10.05
C ASP A 110 -23.59 -9.67 -8.71
N LEU A 111 -22.58 -8.92 -8.28
CA LEU A 111 -22.63 -8.12 -7.04
C LEU A 111 -23.65 -6.98 -7.13
N VAL A 112 -23.77 -6.31 -8.28
CA VAL A 112 -24.80 -5.28 -8.50
C VAL A 112 -26.18 -5.91 -8.48
N SER A 113 -26.34 -7.06 -9.12
CA SER A 113 -27.57 -7.85 -9.13
C SER A 113 -27.98 -8.27 -7.71
N GLU A 114 -27.03 -8.74 -6.89
CA GLU A 114 -27.25 -9.07 -5.47
C GLU A 114 -27.63 -7.83 -4.67
N PHE A 115 -26.89 -6.74 -4.83
CA PHE A 115 -27.19 -5.46 -4.18
C PHE A 115 -28.59 -4.97 -4.52
N LEU A 116 -29.01 -5.03 -5.78
CA LEU A 116 -30.35 -4.59 -6.19
C LEU A 116 -31.47 -5.46 -5.59
N ARG A 117 -31.24 -6.76 -5.40
CA ARG A 117 -32.21 -7.65 -4.73
C ARG A 117 -32.39 -7.32 -3.26
N ASP A 118 -31.32 -6.92 -2.57
CA ASP A 118 -31.35 -6.54 -1.16
C ASP A 118 -31.81 -5.09 -0.96
N TRP A 119 -31.35 -4.20 -1.85
CA TRP A 119 -31.65 -2.77 -1.81
C TRP A 119 -33.09 -2.49 -2.13
N ALA A 120 -33.68 -3.16 -3.13
CA ALA A 120 -35.06 -2.95 -3.55
C ALA A 120 -36.00 -3.29 -2.37
N PRO A 121 -36.47 -2.29 -1.61
CA PRO A 121 -37.61 -2.51 -0.74
C PRO A 121 -38.81 -2.67 -1.68
N ASN A 122 -39.96 -3.06 -1.15
CA ASN A 122 -41.23 -2.96 -1.88
C ASN A 122 -41.52 -1.48 -2.19
N ASP A 123 -40.88 -0.90 -3.20
CA ASP A 123 -41.10 0.48 -3.59
C ASP A 123 -42.48 0.51 -4.25
N ASP A 124 -43.47 0.76 -3.41
CA ASP A 124 -44.85 1.11 -3.69
C ASP A 124 -44.89 2.52 -4.31
N SER A 125 -43.98 2.81 -5.25
CA SER A 125 -44.02 4.00 -6.08
C SER A 125 -45.10 3.77 -7.13
N GLY A 126 -46.33 4.10 -6.71
CA GLY A 126 -47.51 4.00 -7.54
C GLY A 126 -47.35 4.69 -8.90
N GLU A 127 -48.04 4.11 -9.88
CA GLU A 127 -48.47 4.77 -11.11
C GLU A 127 -47.38 5.60 -11.81
N ASP A 128 -46.31 4.95 -12.29
CA ASP A 128 -45.49 5.51 -13.37
C ASP A 128 -45.59 4.58 -14.58
N ASP A 129 -46.29 5.03 -15.62
CA ASP A 129 -46.52 4.33 -16.91
C ASP A 129 -45.24 4.29 -17.79
N GLY A 130 -44.05 4.49 -17.19
CA GLY A 130 -42.76 4.44 -17.86
C GLY A 130 -42.25 3.02 -18.06
N GLU A 131 -41.37 2.82 -19.05
CA GLU A 131 -40.61 1.57 -19.11
C GLU A 131 -39.75 1.42 -17.85
N PRO A 132 -39.74 0.24 -17.22
CA PRO A 132 -38.93 0.01 -16.02
C PRO A 132 -37.47 0.31 -16.33
N LEU A 133 -36.88 1.20 -15.53
CA LEU A 133 -35.47 1.55 -15.67
C LEU A 133 -34.62 0.30 -15.45
N ASP A 134 -33.72 0.00 -16.39
CA ASP A 134 -32.71 -1.04 -16.23
C ASP A 134 -31.62 -0.57 -15.26
N LEU A 135 -31.93 -0.66 -13.96
CA LEU A 135 -31.05 -0.21 -12.88
C LEU A 135 -29.74 -0.98 -12.84
N GLU A 136 -29.76 -2.27 -13.22
CA GLU A 136 -28.56 -3.10 -13.27
C GLU A 136 -27.59 -2.58 -14.32
N HIS A 137 -28.08 -2.31 -15.53
CA HIS A 137 -27.27 -1.75 -16.60
C HIS A 137 -26.76 -0.34 -16.28
N ILE A 138 -27.61 0.50 -15.67
CA ILE A 138 -27.25 1.86 -15.25
C ILE A 138 -26.15 1.81 -14.20
N LEU A 139 -26.35 1.09 -13.09
CA LEU A 139 -25.37 1.03 -12.01
C LEU A 139 -24.06 0.42 -12.47
N THR A 140 -24.10 -0.68 -13.24
CA THR A 140 -22.90 -1.28 -13.82
C THR A 140 -22.15 -0.27 -14.68
N THR A 141 -22.84 0.49 -15.53
CA THR A 141 -22.23 1.53 -16.37
C THR A 141 -21.62 2.66 -15.53
N LEU A 142 -22.35 3.15 -14.53
CA LEU A 142 -21.85 4.16 -13.60
C LEU A 142 -20.64 3.66 -12.84
N MET A 143 -20.58 2.37 -12.48
CA MET A 143 -19.50 1.76 -11.71
C MET A 143 -18.23 1.53 -12.53
N THR A 144 -18.39 1.14 -13.80
CA THR A 144 -17.29 0.61 -14.62
C THR A 144 -16.83 1.55 -15.72
N ARG A 145 -17.72 2.37 -16.31
CA ARG A 145 -17.40 3.19 -17.49
C ARG A 145 -17.11 4.66 -17.19
N MET A 146 -17.46 5.13 -16.00
CA MET A 146 -17.21 6.51 -15.59
C MET A 146 -15.94 6.60 -14.75
N ASP A 147 -15.17 7.67 -14.90
CA ASP A 147 -13.93 7.92 -14.14
C ASP A 147 -14.18 8.52 -12.74
N GLN A 148 -15.36 9.10 -12.52
CA GLN A 148 -15.85 9.52 -11.21
C GLN A 148 -17.29 9.02 -11.00
N PRO A 149 -17.65 8.56 -9.78
CA PRO A 149 -19.05 8.23 -9.46
C PRO A 149 -19.95 9.49 -9.48
N SER A 150 -19.35 10.64 -9.21
CA SER A 150 -19.91 11.97 -9.41
C SER A 150 -18.81 12.89 -9.92
N VAL A 151 -19.02 13.52 -11.07
CA VAL A 151 -18.11 14.56 -11.58
C VAL A 151 -18.16 15.74 -10.62
N GLY A 152 -17.02 16.41 -10.39
CA GLY A 152 -16.84 17.57 -9.51
C GLY A 152 -17.65 18.84 -9.81
N ASP A 153 -18.95 18.71 -10.08
CA ASP A 153 -20.02 19.64 -9.77
C ASP A 153 -21.34 18.83 -9.69
N ALA A 154 -21.76 18.55 -8.45
CA ALA A 154 -23.01 17.95 -7.93
C ALA A 154 -23.73 16.77 -8.65
N TYR A 155 -23.81 16.66 -9.98
CA TYR A 155 -24.47 15.54 -10.67
C TYR A 155 -23.88 15.31 -12.06
N PRO A 156 -23.70 14.04 -12.51
CA PRO A 156 -23.44 13.77 -13.92
C PRO A 156 -24.59 14.31 -14.78
N SER A 157 -24.27 15.11 -15.81
CA SER A 157 -25.27 15.52 -16.79
C SER A 157 -25.87 14.29 -17.46
N THR A 158 -27.19 14.24 -17.61
CA THR A 158 -27.92 13.13 -18.24
C THR A 158 -27.28 12.71 -19.57
N ASP A 159 -26.80 13.68 -20.37
CA ASP A 159 -26.13 13.42 -21.65
C ASP A 159 -24.85 12.60 -21.53
N ALA A 160 -24.06 12.80 -20.47
CA ALA A 160 -22.81 12.07 -20.24
C ALA A 160 -23.08 10.60 -19.84
N ILE A 161 -24.15 10.36 -19.08
CA ILE A 161 -24.60 9.00 -18.75
C ILE A 161 -25.11 8.32 -20.01
N LEU A 162 -26.00 8.99 -20.76
CA LEU A 162 -26.57 8.46 -22.00
C LEU A 162 -25.50 8.13 -23.04
N ALA A 163 -24.45 8.96 -23.15
CA ALA A 163 -23.33 8.69 -24.06
C ALA A 163 -22.58 7.39 -23.71
N ARG A 164 -22.54 6.99 -22.43
CA ARG A 164 -21.85 5.77 -21.95
C ARG A 164 -22.75 4.54 -21.89
N LEU A 165 -24.06 4.73 -21.78
CA LEU A 165 -25.07 3.67 -21.86
C LEU A 165 -25.28 3.18 -23.29
N ARG A 166 -25.13 4.05 -24.30
CA ARG A 166 -25.23 3.62 -25.69
C ARG A 166 -24.18 2.53 -25.96
N PRO A 167 -24.57 1.39 -26.57
CA PRO A 167 -23.62 0.37 -26.95
C PRO A 167 -22.57 1.00 -27.86
N SER A 168 -21.30 0.86 -27.49
CA SER A 168 -20.20 1.28 -28.34
C SER A 168 -20.37 0.53 -29.66
N ALA A 169 -20.35 1.23 -30.80
CA ALA A 169 -20.52 0.64 -32.13
C ALA A 169 -19.35 -0.30 -32.55
N ASP A 170 -18.62 -0.83 -31.57
CA ASP A 170 -17.35 -1.53 -31.69
C ASP A 170 -17.28 -2.75 -30.73
N GLN A 171 -18.42 -3.30 -30.32
CA GLN A 171 -18.46 -4.67 -29.79
C GLN A 171 -18.76 -5.63 -30.95
N PRO A 172 -17.91 -6.65 -31.20
CA PRO A 172 -18.17 -7.69 -32.21
C PRO A 172 -19.38 -8.56 -31.87
#